data_AF-A0A838Y099-F1
#
_entry.id   AF-A0A838Y099-F1
#
_cell.length_a   1.000
_cell.length_b   1.000
_cell.length_c   1.000
_cell.angle_alpha   90.00
_cell.angle_beta   90.00
_cell.angle_gamma   90.00
#
_symmetry.space_group_name_H-M   'P 1'
#
loop_
_entity.id
_entity.type
_entity.pdbx_description
1 polymer ?
#
loop_
_entity_poly.entity_id
_entity_poly.type
_entity_poly.pdbx_seq_one_letter_code
_entity_poly.pdbx_strand_id
1 'polypeptide(L)'
;MTTPIKPAATVILMREAEESGFEIFIVKRSSRSSFGSLYVFPGGKLDPEDTEKDLYACCEGMNDEEASARLGIENDGLSFWIACIRECFEETGVLLTNPSDSLIQEYEKLSSLRKQLNNKEISFKDICISESLRLG
;
A
#
# COMPACT_ATOMS: atom_id res chain seq x y z
N MET A 1 8.52 -3.74 30.74
CA MET A 1 7.69 -2.98 29.78
C MET A 1 7.54 -3.82 28.54
N THR A 2 6.31 -4.19 28.17
CA THR A 2 6.04 -4.94 26.93
C THR A 2 5.78 -3.96 25.80
N THR A 3 6.54 -4.04 24.71
CA THR A 3 6.29 -3.23 23.51
C THR A 3 4.95 -3.66 22.89
N PRO A 4 3.99 -2.75 22.67
CA PRO A 4 2.73 -3.09 22.04
C PRO A 4 2.95 -3.69 20.64
N ILE A 5 2.24 -4.76 20.33
CA ILE A 5 2.22 -5.33 18.98
C ILE A 5 1.52 -4.31 18.08
N LYS A 6 2.20 -3.90 17.00
CA LYS A 6 1.63 -2.99 16.00
C LYS A 6 1.15 -3.83 14.81
N PRO A 7 -0.11 -3.71 14.38
CA PRO A 7 -0.58 -4.38 13.18
C PRO A 7 0.20 -3.87 11.96
N ALA A 8 0.43 -4.77 11.02
CA ALA A 8 1.19 -4.51 9.81
C ALA A 8 0.63 -5.35 8.66
N ALA A 9 0.82 -4.86 7.44
CA ALA A 9 0.39 -5.51 6.22
C ALA A 9 1.58 -5.62 5.26
N THR A 10 1.56 -6.64 4.38
CA THR A 10 2.64 -6.92 3.42
C THR A 10 2.02 -7.44 2.14
N VAL A 11 2.48 -6.93 0.99
CA VAL A 11 1.97 -7.32 -0.32
C VAL A 11 3.01 -8.12 -1.09
N ILE A 12 2.58 -9.21 -1.72
CA ILE A 12 3.42 -10.01 -2.62
C ILE A 12 2.99 -9.65 -4.04
N LEU A 13 3.82 -8.89 -4.73
CA LEU A 13 3.63 -8.63 -6.17
C LEU A 13 4.30 -9.76 -6.95
N MET A 14 3.53 -10.34 -7.87
CA MET A 14 3.99 -11.43 -8.71
C MET A 14 3.55 -11.22 -10.15
N ARG A 15 4.34 -11.76 -11.09
CA ARG A 15 3.95 -11.91 -12.49
C ARG A 15 4.31 -13.31 -12.97
N GLU A 16 3.65 -13.75 -14.02
CA GLU A 16 4.07 -14.96 -14.75
C GLU A 16 5.47 -14.74 -15.32
N ALA A 17 6.33 -15.75 -15.18
CA ALA A 17 7.66 -15.73 -15.77
C ALA A 17 7.59 -16.04 -17.27
N GLU A 18 8.61 -15.62 -18.05
CA GLU A 18 8.71 -16.00 -19.48
C GLU A 18 8.86 -17.52 -19.65
N GLU A 19 9.59 -18.15 -18.72
CA GLU A 19 9.61 -19.60 -18.54
C GLU A 19 8.52 -20.03 -17.55
N SER A 20 8.20 -21.33 -17.46
CA SER A 20 7.17 -21.81 -16.54
C SER A 20 7.44 -21.37 -15.09
N GLY A 21 6.49 -20.69 -14.45
CA GLY A 21 6.58 -20.29 -13.04
C GLY A 21 6.16 -18.84 -12.80
N PHE A 22 6.63 -18.26 -11.70
CA PHE A 22 6.35 -16.88 -11.29
C PHE A 22 7.62 -16.15 -10.88
N GLU A 23 7.65 -14.85 -11.18
CA GLU A 23 8.62 -13.92 -10.63
C GLU A 23 7.97 -13.11 -9.51
N ILE A 24 8.67 -12.98 -8.38
CA ILE A 24 8.17 -12.26 -7.22
C ILE A 24 9.04 -11.02 -6.98
N PHE A 25 8.40 -9.88 -6.81
CA PHE A 25 9.08 -8.62 -6.55
C PHE A 25 9.44 -8.48 -5.07
N ILE A 26 10.72 -8.22 -4.81
CA ILE A 26 11.29 -8.01 -3.47
C ILE A 26 12.15 -6.75 -3.46
N VAL A 27 12.19 -6.06 -2.32
CA VAL A 27 13.01 -4.87 -2.11
C VAL A 27 14.11 -5.14 -1.09
N LYS A 28 15.25 -4.48 -1.27
CA LYS A 28 16.33 -4.51 -0.29
C LYS A 28 16.23 -3.28 0.62
N ARG A 29 15.96 -3.49 1.91
CA ARG A 29 15.83 -2.36 2.86
C ARG A 29 17.17 -1.62 3.01
N SER A 30 17.08 -0.29 3.15
CA SER A 30 18.25 0.54 3.44
C SER A 30 18.92 0.12 4.75
N SER A 31 20.25 0.25 4.81
CA SER A 31 21.07 -0.18 5.94
C SER A 31 20.80 0.56 7.26
N ARG A 32 19.98 1.62 7.24
CA ARG A 32 19.68 2.48 8.39
C ARG A 32 18.47 2.00 9.21
N SER A 33 17.73 1.00 8.76
CA SER A 33 16.62 0.43 9.54
C SER A 33 17.08 -0.71 10.46
N SER A 34 16.30 -1.01 11.50
CA SER A 34 16.55 -2.15 12.42
C SER A 34 16.59 -3.52 11.73
N PHE A 35 16.22 -3.59 10.45
CA PHE A 35 16.24 -4.75 9.57
C PHE A 35 17.04 -4.46 8.28
N GLY A 36 18.13 -3.70 8.40
CA GLY A 36 18.97 -3.31 7.26
C GLY A 36 19.52 -4.51 6.48
N SER A 37 19.65 -4.35 5.16
CA SER A 37 20.25 -5.32 4.23
C SER A 37 19.48 -6.62 4.00
N LEU A 38 18.26 -6.77 4.51
CA LEU A 38 17.37 -7.89 4.18
C LEU A 38 16.58 -7.62 2.90
N TYR A 39 16.32 -8.69 2.17
CA TYR A 39 15.31 -8.71 1.11
C TYR A 39 13.96 -9.00 1.73
N VAL A 40 12.99 -8.15 1.46
CA VAL A 40 11.64 -8.22 2.01
C VAL A 40 10.61 -7.92 0.92
N PHE A 41 9.38 -8.35 1.16
CA PHE A 41 8.24 -7.86 0.39
C PHE A 41 7.89 -6.43 0.83
N PRO A 42 7.35 -5.59 -0.06
CA PRO A 42 6.85 -4.27 0.30
C PRO A 42 5.75 -4.36 1.37
N GLY A 43 5.80 -3.46 2.34
CA GLY A 43 4.83 -3.45 3.42
C GLY A 43 5.33 -2.74 4.67
N GLY A 44 4.42 -2.55 5.60
CA GLY A 44 4.68 -1.77 6.79
C GLY A 44 3.53 -1.80 7.77
N LYS A 45 3.63 -0.91 8.76
CA LYS A 45 2.62 -0.81 9.82
C LYS A 45 1.39 -0.11 9.26
N LEU A 46 0.24 -0.46 9.82
CA LEU A 46 -0.94 0.37 9.62
C LEU A 46 -0.69 1.74 10.24
N ASP A 47 -1.04 2.77 9.48
CA ASP A 47 -1.14 4.15 9.93
C ASP A 47 -2.59 4.41 10.38
N PRO A 48 -2.84 5.18 11.46
CA PRO A 48 -4.20 5.57 11.82
C PRO A 48 -5.03 6.13 10.64
N GLU A 49 -4.39 6.84 9.69
CA GLU A 49 -5.04 7.37 8.49
C GLU A 49 -5.59 6.29 7.55
N ASP A 50 -5.05 5.06 7.62
CA ASP A 50 -5.52 3.94 6.79
C ASP A 50 -6.95 3.49 7.16
N THR A 51 -7.49 3.93 8.29
CA THR A 51 -8.86 3.60 8.76
C THR A 51 -9.89 4.67 8.41
N GLU A 52 -9.48 5.74 7.73
CA GLU A 52 -10.38 6.82 7.35
C GLU A 52 -11.42 6.37 6.32
N LYS A 53 -12.71 6.59 6.61
CA LYS A 53 -13.82 6.09 5.77
C LYS A 53 -13.88 6.72 4.38
N ASP A 54 -13.38 7.94 4.22
CA ASP A 54 -13.26 8.57 2.89
C ASP A 54 -12.27 7.80 1.99
N LEU A 55 -11.24 7.18 2.58
CA LEU A 55 -10.30 6.33 1.86
C LEU A 55 -10.90 4.95 1.51
N TYR A 56 -11.81 4.45 2.35
CA TYR A 56 -12.54 3.22 2.05
C TYR A 56 -13.42 3.39 0.80
N ALA A 57 -13.98 4.58 0.61
CA ALA A 57 -14.77 4.90 -0.58
C ALA A 57 -13.95 4.93 -1.89
N CYS A 58 -12.61 5.04 -1.79
CA CYS A 58 -11.71 4.91 -2.94
C CYS A 58 -11.41 3.46 -3.31
N CYS A 59 -11.77 2.46 -2.49
CA CYS A 59 -11.48 1.06 -2.79
C CYS A 59 -12.55 0.44 -3.70
N GLU A 60 -12.11 -0.32 -4.70
CA GLU A 60 -12.95 -1.14 -5.57
C GLU A 60 -12.67 -2.64 -5.35
N GLY A 61 -13.69 -3.48 -5.51
CA GLY A 61 -13.54 -4.95 -5.47
C GLY A 61 -13.32 -5.57 -4.07
N MET A 62 -13.12 -4.76 -3.03
CA MET A 62 -13.08 -5.18 -1.63
C MET A 62 -13.77 -4.11 -0.76
N ASN A 63 -14.64 -4.52 0.16
CA ASN A 63 -15.22 -3.66 1.19
C ASN A 63 -14.71 -4.05 2.59
N ASP A 64 -15.04 -3.25 3.60
CA ASP A 64 -14.56 -3.45 4.97
C ASP A 64 -15.14 -4.71 5.62
N GLU A 65 -16.40 -5.01 5.36
CA GLU A 65 -17.06 -6.20 5.89
C GLU A 65 -16.38 -7.48 5.39
N GLU A 66 -16.09 -7.54 4.09
CA GLU A 66 -15.39 -8.66 3.46
C GLU A 66 -13.93 -8.78 3.92
N ALA A 67 -13.21 -7.66 3.97
CA ALA A 67 -11.83 -7.62 4.43
C ALA A 67 -11.72 -8.06 5.91
N SER A 68 -12.62 -7.54 6.76
CA SER A 68 -12.68 -7.88 8.19
C SER A 68 -13.00 -9.36 8.39
N ALA A 69 -13.95 -9.90 7.63
CA ALA A 69 -14.27 -11.32 7.66
C ALA A 69 -13.10 -12.21 7.23
N ARG A 70 -12.34 -11.83 6.19
CA ARG A 70 -11.15 -12.58 5.74
C ARG A 70 -10.03 -12.58 6.77
N LEU A 71 -9.87 -11.48 7.50
CA LEU A 71 -8.85 -11.35 8.55
C LEU A 71 -9.30 -11.93 9.90
N GLY A 72 -10.60 -12.23 10.05
CA GLY A 72 -11.16 -12.70 11.32
C GLY A 72 -11.17 -11.62 12.40
N ILE A 73 -11.35 -10.35 12.00
CA ILE A 73 -11.46 -9.20 12.91
C ILE A 73 -12.85 -8.58 12.83
N GLU A 74 -13.20 -7.76 13.82
CA GLU A 74 -14.55 -7.19 13.94
C GLU A 74 -14.86 -6.13 12.88
N ASN A 75 -13.90 -5.26 12.59
CA ASN A 75 -14.05 -4.12 11.67
C ASN A 75 -12.66 -3.63 11.22
N ASP A 76 -12.65 -2.69 10.27
CA ASP A 76 -11.47 -2.01 9.76
C ASP A 76 -10.44 -2.94 9.09
N GLY A 77 -10.90 -4.10 8.59
CA GLY A 77 -10.09 -5.00 7.79
C GLY A 77 -9.59 -4.37 6.50
N LEU A 78 -10.36 -3.44 5.89
CA LEU A 78 -9.95 -2.80 4.64
C LEU A 78 -8.68 -1.94 4.82
N SER A 79 -8.43 -1.45 6.03
CA SER A 79 -7.20 -0.70 6.36
C SER A 79 -5.92 -1.50 6.08
N PHE A 80 -5.96 -2.84 6.16
CA PHE A 80 -4.80 -3.68 5.81
C PHE A 80 -4.52 -3.70 4.31
N TRP A 81 -5.55 -3.67 3.47
CA TRP A 81 -5.39 -3.53 2.02
C TRP A 81 -4.84 -2.16 1.66
N ILE A 82 -5.42 -1.11 2.24
CA ILE A 82 -4.96 0.27 2.06
C ILE A 82 -3.51 0.42 2.50
N ALA A 83 -3.14 -0.10 3.67
CA ALA A 83 -1.77 -0.07 4.17
C ALA A 83 -0.80 -0.78 3.21
N CYS A 84 -1.18 -1.93 2.64
CA CYS A 84 -0.40 -2.61 1.61
C CYS A 84 -0.16 -1.73 0.38
N ILE A 85 -1.21 -1.08 -0.13
CA ILE A 85 -1.11 -0.22 -1.33
C ILE A 85 -0.26 1.02 -1.03
N ARG A 86 -0.51 1.70 0.10
CA ARG A 86 0.25 2.87 0.55
C ARG A 86 1.73 2.55 0.71
N GLU A 87 2.07 1.52 1.50
CA GLU A 87 3.46 1.15 1.76
C GLU A 87 4.17 0.69 0.47
N CYS A 88 3.47 -0.05 -0.40
CA CYS A 88 4.02 -0.43 -1.71
C CYS A 88 4.38 0.81 -2.54
N PHE A 89 3.51 1.82 -2.54
CA PHE A 89 3.76 3.07 -3.23
C PHE A 89 4.90 3.88 -2.58
N GLU A 90 4.89 4.04 -1.25
CA GLU A 90 5.93 4.76 -0.49
C GLU A 90 7.31 4.12 -0.72
N GLU A 91 7.43 2.80 -0.61
CA GLU A 91 8.71 2.08 -0.69
C GLU A 91 9.21 1.88 -2.13
N THR A 92 8.30 1.69 -3.10
CA THR A 92 8.69 1.17 -4.42
C THR A 92 8.26 2.06 -5.58
N GLY A 93 7.25 2.91 -5.37
CA GLY A 93 6.62 3.72 -6.41
C GLY A 93 5.62 2.96 -7.28
N VAL A 94 5.38 1.67 -6.99
CA VAL A 94 4.28 0.91 -7.59
C VAL A 94 3.00 1.25 -6.85
N LEU A 95 2.05 1.88 -7.55
CA LEU A 95 0.70 2.17 -7.07
C LEU A 95 -0.26 1.10 -7.60
N LEU A 96 -0.96 0.41 -6.70
CA LEU A 96 -2.00 -0.56 -7.05
C LEU A 96 -3.34 0.18 -7.11
N THR A 97 -3.86 0.33 -8.32
CA THR A 97 -5.07 1.10 -8.62
C THR A 97 -5.68 0.60 -9.93
N ASN A 98 -6.90 1.03 -10.22
CA ASN A 98 -7.62 0.66 -11.41
C ASN A 98 -6.81 1.03 -12.69
N PRO A 99 -6.68 0.13 -13.67
CA PRO A 99 -5.91 0.41 -14.91
C PRO A 99 -6.42 1.59 -15.74
N SER A 100 -7.63 2.08 -15.49
CA SER A 100 -8.19 3.24 -16.18
C SER A 100 -7.90 4.56 -15.47
N ASP A 101 -7.24 4.56 -14.30
CA ASP A 101 -6.87 5.79 -13.59
C ASP A 101 -5.72 6.48 -14.32
N SER A 102 -5.91 7.74 -14.73
CA SER A 102 -4.96 8.45 -15.59
C SER A 102 -3.59 8.66 -14.95
N LEU A 103 -3.53 8.72 -13.62
CA LEU A 103 -2.30 8.96 -12.85
C LEU A 103 -1.19 7.95 -13.17
N ILE A 104 -1.54 6.69 -13.50
CA ILE A 104 -0.55 5.66 -13.82
C ILE A 104 0.23 5.96 -15.12
N GLN A 105 -0.30 6.84 -15.98
CA GLN A 105 0.34 7.28 -17.20
C GLN A 105 1.18 8.56 -17.00
N GLU A 106 1.02 9.24 -15.86
CA GLU A 106 1.67 10.52 -15.54
C GLU A 106 2.87 10.33 -14.61
N TYR A 107 3.93 9.66 -15.10
CA TYR A 107 5.10 9.27 -14.29
C TYR A 107 5.70 10.40 -13.44
N GLU A 108 5.88 11.60 -14.01
CA GLU A 108 6.45 12.74 -13.29
C GLU A 108 5.54 13.21 -12.13
N LYS A 109 4.22 13.21 -12.36
CA LYS A 109 3.23 13.56 -11.34
C LYS A 109 3.23 12.52 -10.23
N LEU A 110 3.19 11.23 -10.58
CA LEU A 110 3.24 10.13 -9.63
C LEU A 110 4.52 10.17 -8.78
N SER A 111 5.68 10.42 -9.40
CA SER A 111 6.96 10.59 -8.72
C SER A 111 6.96 11.79 -7.76
N SER A 112 6.34 12.91 -8.16
CA SER A 112 6.19 14.10 -7.32
C SER A 112 5.28 13.83 -6.10
N LEU A 113 4.11 13.22 -6.31
CA LEU A 113 3.18 12.88 -5.24
C LEU A 113 3.81 11.91 -4.24
N ARG A 114 4.56 10.91 -4.72
CA ARG A 114 5.31 10.00 -3.84
C ARG A 114 6.33 10.72 -2.96
N LYS A 115 7.05 11.71 -3.51
CA LYS A 115 8.01 12.50 -2.73
C LYS A 115 7.30 13.31 -1.63
N GLN A 116 6.20 13.97 -1.97
CA GLN A 116 5.39 14.73 -1.01
C GLN A 116 4.84 13.82 0.10
N LEU A 117 4.33 12.63 -0.26
CA LEU A 117 3.87 11.61 0.69
C LEU A 117 4.99 11.15 1.63
N ASN A 118 6.15 10.79 1.08
CA ASN A 118 7.30 10.33 1.87
C ASN A 118 7.84 11.43 2.80
N ASN A 119 7.72 12.70 2.40
CA ASN A 119 8.08 13.86 3.22
C ASN A 119 6.98 14.25 4.22
N LYS A 120 5.83 13.58 4.20
CA LYS A 120 4.64 13.87 5.01
C LYS A 120 4.07 15.28 4.77
N GLU A 121 4.19 15.76 3.53
CA GLU A 121 3.62 17.04 3.06
C GLU A 121 2.14 16.87 2.68
N ILE A 122 1.75 15.66 2.23
CA ILE A 122 0.37 15.25 1.92
C ILE A 122 0.14 13.85 2.48
N SER A 123 -1.12 13.51 2.77
CA SER A 123 -1.51 12.15 3.14
C SER A 123 -1.76 11.26 1.92
N PHE A 124 -1.78 9.95 2.11
CA PHE A 124 -2.16 9.02 1.03
C PHE A 124 -3.62 9.21 0.62
N LYS A 125 -4.49 9.55 1.59
CA LYS A 125 -5.88 9.93 1.35
C LYS A 125 -6.00 11.15 0.44
N ASP A 126 -5.19 12.19 0.66
CA ASP A 126 -5.22 13.40 -0.18
C ASP A 126 -4.94 13.05 -1.64
N ILE A 127 -3.96 12.16 -1.90
CA ILE A 127 -3.66 11.66 -3.24
C ILE A 127 -4.87 10.92 -3.83
N CYS A 128 -5.47 10.00 -3.07
CA CYS A 128 -6.59 9.21 -3.55
C CYS A 128 -7.79 10.07 -3.93
N ILE A 129 -8.12 11.08 -3.11
CA ILE A 129 -9.23 11.99 -3.36
C ILE A 129 -8.90 12.94 -4.51
N SER A 130 -7.72 13.57 -4.53
CA SER A 130 -7.38 14.56 -5.56
C SER A 130 -7.28 13.95 -6.95
N GLU A 131 -6.82 12.71 -7.04
CA GLU A 131 -6.63 11.97 -8.28
C GLU A 131 -7.82 11.05 -8.60
N SER A 132 -8.86 11.05 -7.77
CA SER A 132 -10.06 10.20 -7.90
C SER A 132 -9.69 8.72 -8.11
N LEU A 133 -8.71 8.24 -7.35
CA LEU A 133 -8.18 6.90 -7.47
C LEU A 133 -9.19 5.85 -7.07
N ARG A 134 -9.09 4.70 -7.74
CA ARG A 134 -9.89 3.52 -7.47
C ARG A 134 -8.96 2.37 -7.12
N LEU A 135 -8.69 2.25 -5.83
CA LEU A 135 -7.71 1.32 -5.26
C LEU A 135 -8.20 -0.12 -5.45
N GLY A 136 -7.35 -1.00 -5.95
CA GLY A 136 -7.67 -2.40 -6.24
C GLY A 136 -6.48 -3.20 -6.72
#